data_AF-D2J720-F1
#
_entry.id   AF-D2J720-F1
#
_cell.length_a   1.000
_cell.length_b   1.000
_cell.length_c   1.000
_cell.angle_alpha   90.00
_cell.angle_beta   90.00
_cell.angle_gamma   90.00
#
_symmetry.space_group_name_H-M   'P 1'
#
loop_
_entity.id
_entity.type
_entity.pdbx_description
1 polymer ?
#
loop_
_entity_poly.entity_id
_entity_poly.type
_entity_poly.pdbx_seq_one_letter_code
_entity_poly.pdbx_strand_id
1 'polypeptide(L)' 'MDEQLLMKYVPKKYRDYVLDLYKDIDGYWLILKDGYKSTTTDTPTIHEFTIKELKSALPTIIKDV' A
#
# COMPACT_ATOMS: atom_id res chain seq x y z
N MET A 1 14.66 8.67 7.35
CA MET A 1 13.63 7.84 8.00
C MET A 1 13.51 6.61 7.11
N ASP A 2 13.99 5.45 7.55
CA ASP A 2 14.20 4.27 6.69
C ASP A 2 12.91 3.78 6.01
N GLU A 3 12.86 3.92 4.69
CA GLU A 3 11.85 3.33 3.80
C GLU A 3 11.69 1.81 4.05
N GLN A 4 12.78 1.13 4.43
CA GLN A 4 12.78 -0.31 4.74
C GLN A 4 11.97 -0.68 5.99
N LEU A 5 11.72 0.23 6.93
CA LEU A 5 10.96 -0.08 8.14
C LEU A 5 9.45 -0.12 7.90
N LEU A 6 8.93 0.43 6.81
CA LEU A 6 7.49 0.53 6.60
C LEU A 6 6.87 -0.81 6.18
N MET A 7 7.61 -1.61 5.41
CA MET A 7 7.20 -2.97 5.03
C MET A 7 6.89 -3.88 6.22
N LYS A 8 7.43 -3.59 7.41
CA LYS A 8 7.11 -4.36 8.63
C LYS A 8 5.64 -4.25 9.03
N TYR A 9 4.97 -3.16 8.67
CA TYR A 9 3.56 -2.92 8.96
C TYR A 9 2.62 -3.60 7.97
N VAL A 10 3.12 -3.99 6.80
CA VAL A 10 2.36 -4.75 5.80
C VAL A 10 2.37 -6.23 6.20
N PRO A 11 1.20 -6.86 6.41
CA PRO A 11 1.08 -8.30 6.62
C PRO A 11 1.68 -9.09 5.45
N LYS A 12 2.34 -10.21 5.74
CA LYS A 12 3.05 -11.03 4.74
C LYS A 12 2.20 -11.37 3.51
N LYS A 13 0.91 -11.67 3.69
CA LYS A 13 -0.03 -11.98 2.61
C LYS A 13 -0.17 -10.88 1.54
N TYR A 14 0.08 -9.61 1.89
CA TYR A 14 -0.04 -8.48 0.97
C TYR A 14 1.31 -8.03 0.42
N ARG A 15 2.42 -8.44 1.03
CA ARG A 15 3.76 -8.02 0.59
C ARG A 15 4.08 -8.45 -0.84
N ASP A 16 3.51 -9.57 -1.28
CA ASP A 16 3.66 -10.03 -2.67
C ASP A 16 2.99 -9.09 -3.69
N TYR A 17 2.00 -8.31 -3.28
CA TYR A 17 1.28 -7.37 -4.14
C TYR A 17 1.83 -5.94 -4.05
N VAL A 18 2.64 -5.64 -3.03
CA VAL A 18 3.26 -4.33 -2.85
C VAL A 18 4.55 -4.28 -3.64
N LEU A 19 4.65 -3.28 -4.52
CA LEU A 19 5.87 -2.94 -5.24
C LEU A 19 6.79 -2.12 -4.34
N ASP A 20 6.25 -1.05 -3.76
CA ASP A 20 7.01 -0.12 -2.92
C ASP A 20 6.13 0.51 -1.83
N LEU A 21 6.74 0.93 -0.73
CA LEU A 21 6.04 1.58 0.38
C LEU A 21 6.96 2.62 1.03
N TYR A 22 6.60 3.89 0.87
CA TYR A 22 7.34 5.01 1.40
C TYR A 22 6.42 6.01 2.11
N LYS A 23 7.00 6.99 2.80
CA LYS A 23 6.26 8.01 3.55
C LYS A 23 6.89 9.38 3.29
N ASP A 24 6.06 10.33 2.90
CA ASP A 24 6.42 11.72 2.68
C ASP A 24 5.76 12.65 3.70
N ILE A 25 5.87 13.95 3.43
CA ILE A 25 5.20 15.01 4.18
C ILE A 25 3.67 14.84 4.19
N ASP A 26 3.12 14.24 3.13
CA ASP A 26 1.67 14.15 2.90
C ASP A 26 1.06 12.85 3.43
N GLY A 27 1.88 11.90 3.89
CA GLY A 27 1.40 10.61 4.41
C GLY A 27 2.19 9.42 3.88
N TYR A 28 1.55 8.27 3.90
CA TYR A 28 2.07 6.98 3.46
C TYR A 28 1.61 6.68 2.05
N TRP A 29 2.56 6.31 1.19
CA TRP A 29 2.35 5.97 -0.19
C TRP A 29 2.70 4.50 -0.40
N LEU A 30 1.69 3.71 -0.79
CA LEU A 30 1.85 2.30 -1.10
C LEU A 30 1.61 2.09 -2.58
N ILE A 31 2.66 1.64 -3.27
CA ILE A 31 2.65 1.33 -4.68
C ILE A 31 2.42 -0.16 -4.83
N LEU A 32 1.39 -0.53 -5.57
CA LEU A 32 1.06 -1.91 -5.89
C LEU A 32 1.82 -2.35 -7.14
N LYS A 33 2.06 -3.66 -7.25
CA LYS A 33 2.60 -4.26 -8.48
C LYS A 33 1.58 -4.17 -9.61
N ASP A 34 2.08 -4.26 -10.83
CA ASP A 34 1.27 -4.33 -12.03
C ASP A 34 0.26 -5.49 -11.96
N GLY A 35 -0.98 -5.24 -12.37
CA GLY A 35 -2.10 -6.17 -12.22
C GLY A 35 -2.75 -6.17 -10.83
N TYR A 36 -2.43 -5.21 -9.96
CA TYR A 36 -3.13 -4.98 -8.70
C TYR A 36 -3.58 -3.53 -8.57
N LYS A 37 -4.79 -3.34 -8.06
CA LYS A 37 -5.36 -2.01 -7.79
C LYS A 37 -6.18 -2.00 -6.51
N SER A 38 -6.36 -0.83 -5.92
CA SER A 38 -7.34 -0.64 -4.85
C SER A 38 -8.74 -0.52 -5.44
N THR A 39 -9.72 -1.23 -4.87
CA THR A 39 -11.14 -1.05 -5.25
C THR A 39 -11.69 0.31 -4.87
N THR A 40 -11.06 1.02 -3.93
CA THR A 40 -11.56 2.31 -3.43
C THR A 40 -11.20 3.46 -4.35
N THR A 41 -9.97 3.46 -4.87
CA THR A 41 -9.44 4.53 -5.73
C THR A 41 -9.30 4.11 -7.19
N ASP A 42 -9.54 2.83 -7.52
CA ASP A 42 -9.31 2.21 -8.83
C ASP A 42 -7.92 2.48 -9.41
N THR A 43 -6.92 2.65 -8.53
CA THR A 43 -5.53 2.94 -8.90
C THR A 43 -4.57 1.94 -8.26
N PRO A 44 -3.38 1.73 -8.86
CA PRO A 44 -2.31 0.92 -8.27
C PRO A 44 -1.59 1.63 -7.11
N THR A 45 -2.12 2.76 -6.64
CA THR A 45 -1.50 3.59 -5.60
C THR A 45 -2.49 3.83 -4.49
N ILE A 46 -2.08 3.54 -3.26
CA ILE A 46 -2.85 3.81 -2.04
C ILE A 46 -2.11 4.88 -1.26
N HIS A 47 -2.76 6.01 -1.02
CA HIS A 47 -2.25 7.12 -0.22
C HIS A 47 -3.11 7.30 1.02
N GLU A 48 -2.46 7.30 2.19
CA GLU A 48 -3.15 7.40 3.48
C GLU A 48 -2.34 8.23 4.46
N PHE A 49 -3.01 9.02 5.30
CA PHE A 49 -2.33 9.90 6.27
C PHE A 49 -1.66 9.11 7.41
N THR A 50 -2.22 7.95 7.77
CA THR A 50 -1.69 7.11 8.85
C THR A 50 -1.50 5.65 8.44
N ILE A 51 -0.54 4.96 9.07
CA ILE A 51 -0.32 3.51 8.90
C ILE A 51 -1.59 2.71 9.25
N LYS A 52 -2.41 3.21 10.17
CA LYS A 52 -3.64 2.54 10.59
C LYS A 52 -4.64 2.53 9.44
N GLU A 53 -4.81 3.66 8.75
CA GLU A 53 -5.67 3.76 7.57
C GLU A 53 -5.11 2.93 6.42
N LEU A 54 -3.79 2.99 6.19
CA LEU A 54 -3.11 2.14 5.20
C LEU A 54 -3.43 0.65 5.42
N LYS A 55 -3.35 0.16 6.66
CA LYS A 55 -3.69 -1.22 7.01
C LYS A 55 -5.16 -1.56 6.76
N SER A 56 -6.07 -0.61 6.98
CA SER A 56 -7.49 -0.76 6.66
C SER A 56 -7.76 -0.75 5.15
N ALA A 57 -6.90 -0.10 4.37
CA ALA A 57 -6.97 -0.08 2.91
C ALA A 57 -6.38 -1.35 2.26
N LEU A 58 -5.39 -2.03 2.87
CA LEU A 58 -4.84 -3.29 2.34
C LEU A 58 -5.87 -4.36 1.89
N PRO A 59 -6.97 -4.64 2.62
CA PRO A 59 -7.98 -5.59 2.16
C PRO A 59 -8.78 -5.13 0.93
N THR A 60 -8.68 -3.86 0.51
CA THR A 60 -9.32 -3.35 -0.70
C THR A 60 -8.49 -3.61 -1.96
N ILE A 61 -7.26 -4.13 -1.81
CA ILE A 61 -6.40 -4.53 -2.93
C ILE A 61 -7.02 -5.75 -3.62
N ILE A 62 -7.28 -5.61 -4.92
CA ILE A 62 -7.72 -6.69 -5.80
C ILE A 62 -6.75 -6.86 -6.96
N LYS A 63 -6.83 -8.02 -7.61
CA LYS A 63 -6.15 -8.26 -8.87
C LYS A 63 -6.96 -7.62 -10.01
N ASP A 64 -6.35 -6.70 -10.74
CA ASP A 64 -6.86 -6.19 -12.01
C ASP A 64 -6.40 -7.17 -13.09
N VAL A 65 -7.33 -7.97 -13.61
CA VAL A 65 -7.06 -9.13 -14.49
C VAL A 65 -7.26 -8.74 -15.94
#